data_AF-A0AB33T6W3-F1
#
_entry.id   AF-A0AB33T6W3-F1
#
_cell.length_a   1.000
_cell.length_b   1.000
_cell.length_c   1.000
_cell.angle_alpha   90.00
_cell.angle_beta   90.00
_cell.angle_gamma   90.00
#
_symmetry.space_group_name_H-M   'P 1'
#
loop_
_entity.id
_entity.type
_entity.pdbx_description
1 polymer ?
#
loop_
_entity_poly.entity_id
_entity_poly.type
_entity_poly.pdbx_seq_one_letter_code
_entity_poly.pdbx_strand_id
1 'polypeptide(L)'
;MSSTGRGRTAEEIVDHRKRSPIGTTQHHFALNAEFASPRGRLDHVVVVSGESSTYIFGADEDGDIVDFDPRAVVADVVDPASALLRLGYRVA
;
A
#
# COMPACT_ATOMS: atom_id res chain seq x y z
N MET A 1 15.42 17.44 20.19
CA MET A 1 16.30 16.95 19.10
C MET A 1 15.40 16.71 17.91
N SER A 2 15.58 17.53 16.87
CA SER A 2 14.71 17.60 15.70
C SER A 2 14.98 16.43 14.76
N SER A 3 14.05 15.48 14.66
CA SER A 3 13.96 14.62 13.48
C SER A 3 13.01 15.29 12.51
N THR A 4 13.56 16.03 11.55
CA THR A 4 12.88 16.42 10.32
C THR A 4 12.29 15.13 9.74
N GLY A 5 10.98 14.94 9.90
CA GLY A 5 10.31 13.76 9.38
C GLY A 5 10.49 13.74 7.88
N ARG A 6 11.42 12.91 7.38
CA ARG A 6 11.36 12.45 5.98
C ARG A 6 9.94 11.93 5.82
N GLY A 7 9.12 12.70 5.10
CA GLY A 7 7.72 12.36 4.92
C GLY A 7 7.66 10.95 4.34
N ARG A 8 6.82 10.08 4.91
CA ARG A 8 6.64 8.75 4.32
C ARG A 8 6.02 8.97 2.94
N THR A 9 6.65 8.43 1.89
CA THR A 9 6.12 8.53 0.53
C THR A 9 5.86 7.15 -0.03
N ALA A 10 4.90 7.07 -0.93
CA ALA A 10 4.59 5.87 -1.69
C ALA A 10 4.65 6.24 -3.18
N GLU A 11 5.49 5.57 -3.94
CA GLU A 11 5.62 5.76 -5.38
C GLU A 11 4.94 4.60 -6.08
N GLU A 12 3.98 4.89 -6.94
CA GLU A 12 3.27 3.85 -7.68
C GLU A 12 4.15 3.34 -8.84
N ILE A 13 4.34 2.02 -8.89
CA ILE A 13 4.97 1.38 -10.05
C ILE A 13 3.85 1.02 -11.02
N VAL A 14 3.51 1.98 -11.89
CA VAL A 14 2.34 1.92 -12.79
C VAL A 14 2.38 0.69 -13.71
N ASP A 15 3.56 0.25 -14.12
CA ASP A 15 3.75 -0.93 -14.97
C ASP A 15 3.29 -2.23 -14.29
N HIS A 16 3.21 -2.24 -12.95
CA HIS A 16 2.78 -3.41 -12.18
C HIS A 16 1.27 -3.38 -11.89
N ARG A 17 0.52 -2.42 -12.45
CA ARG A 17 -0.94 -2.42 -12.37
C ARG A 17 -1.49 -3.64 -13.08
N LYS A 18 -2.23 -4.46 -12.33
CA LYS A 18 -2.90 -5.65 -12.87
C LYS A 18 -4.29 -5.80 -12.28
N ARG A 19 -5.16 -6.54 -12.98
CA ARG A 19 -6.45 -6.93 -12.42
C ARG A 19 -6.18 -7.97 -11.33
N SER A 20 -6.58 -7.67 -10.10
CA SER A 20 -6.55 -8.60 -8.99
C SER A 20 -7.46 -9.80 -9.27
N PRO A 21 -7.14 -11.01 -8.78
CA PRO A 21 -8.01 -12.18 -8.89
C PRO A 21 -9.43 -11.97 -8.36
N ILE A 22 -9.64 -10.97 -7.48
CA ILE A 22 -10.96 -10.61 -6.93
C ILE A 22 -11.70 -9.56 -7.76
N GLY A 23 -11.21 -9.21 -8.96
CA GLY A 23 -11.92 -8.42 -9.97
C GLY A 23 -11.67 -6.91 -9.94
N THR A 24 -10.91 -6.39 -8.97
CA THR A 24 -10.55 -4.96 -8.88
C THR A 24 -9.11 -4.70 -9.31
N THR A 25 -8.75 -3.44 -9.56
CA THR A 25 -7.36 -3.10 -9.93
C THR A 25 -6.45 -3.18 -8.72
N GLN A 26 -5.33 -3.86 -8.91
CA GLN A 26 -4.23 -3.94 -7.96
C GLN A 26 -3.23 -2.82 -8.28
N HIS A 27 -2.84 -2.06 -7.26
CA HIS A 27 -1.87 -0.98 -7.37
C HIS A 27 -0.63 -1.30 -6.54
N HIS A 28 0.55 -1.33 -7.18
CA HIS A 28 1.82 -1.60 -6.50
C HIS A 28 2.50 -0.28 -6.14
N PHE A 29 2.94 -0.16 -4.88
CA PHE A 29 3.70 0.97 -4.39
C PHE A 29 5.00 0.55 -3.73
N ALA A 30 6.08 1.22 -4.11
CA ALA A 30 7.33 1.23 -3.36
C ALA A 30 7.26 2.33 -2.28
N LEU A 31 7.71 2.02 -1.06
CA LEU A 31 7.58 2.88 0.10
C LEU A 31 8.93 3.50 0.50
N ASN A 32 8.99 4.82 0.54
CA ASN A 32 10.07 5.53 1.23
C ASN A 32 9.68 5.67 2.71
N ALA A 33 10.36 4.88 3.56
CA ALA A 33 10.02 4.53 4.94
C ALA A 33 9.03 3.36 5.04
N GLU A 34 9.54 2.23 5.51
CA GLU A 34 8.82 0.96 5.56
C GLU A 34 7.49 1.06 6.32
N PHE A 35 6.50 0.34 5.82
CA PHE A 35 5.24 0.11 6.51
C PHE A 35 5.47 -0.85 7.68
N ALA A 36 5.33 -0.34 8.91
CA ALA A 36 5.44 -1.15 10.11
C ALA A 36 4.11 -1.84 10.43
N SER A 37 4.13 -3.17 10.45
CA SER A 37 3.01 -4.02 10.88
C SER A 37 3.46 -4.94 12.02
N PRO A 38 2.53 -5.55 12.79
CA PRO A 38 2.88 -6.59 13.77
C PRO A 38 3.65 -7.78 13.18
N ARG A 39 3.56 -7.96 11.85
CA ARG A 39 4.15 -9.06 11.09
C ARG A 39 5.43 -8.64 10.34
N GLY A 40 6.04 -7.52 10.72
CA GLY A 40 7.29 -7.03 10.15
C GLY A 40 7.16 -5.72 9.38
N ARG A 41 8.27 -5.32 8.78
CA ARG A 41 8.44 -4.10 7.98
C ARG A 41 8.33 -4.44 6.50
N LEU A 42 7.72 -3.56 5.72
CA LEU A 42 7.51 -3.73 4.28
C LEU A 42 7.93 -2.46 3.56
N ASP A 43 8.77 -2.61 2.55
CA ASP A 43 9.18 -1.59 1.59
C ASP A 43 8.33 -1.62 0.31
N HIS A 44 7.68 -2.74 0.01
CA HIS A 44 6.73 -2.89 -1.10
C HIS A 44 5.33 -3.28 -0.60
N VAL A 45 4.31 -2.62 -1.14
CA VAL A 45 2.91 -2.93 -0.83
C VAL A 45 2.04 -2.96 -2.07
N VAL A 46 1.02 -3.80 -2.00
CA VAL A 46 -0.07 -3.84 -2.95
C VAL A 46 -1.33 -3.29 -2.29
N VAL A 47 -1.97 -2.34 -2.97
CA VAL A 47 -3.20 -1.70 -2.54
C VAL A 47 -4.33 -2.16 -3.45
N VAL A 48 -5.39 -2.69 -2.85
CA VAL A 48 -6.55 -3.23 -3.57
C VAL A 48 -7.82 -2.58 -3.02
N SER A 49 -8.56 -1.93 -3.90
CA SER A 49 -9.87 -1.36 -3.59
C SER A 49 -10.93 -2.46 -3.52
N GLY A 50 -11.66 -2.52 -2.42
CA GLY A 50 -12.90 -3.29 -2.28
C GLY A 50 -14.13 -2.41 -2.49
N GLU A 51 -15.31 -2.91 -2.07
CA GLU A 51 -16.58 -2.21 -2.22
C GLU A 51 -16.69 -0.94 -1.36
N SER A 52 -16.25 -1.01 -0.10
CA SER A 52 -16.31 0.10 0.86
C SER A 52 -14.98 0.38 1.58
N SER A 53 -13.97 -0.45 1.34
CA SER A 53 -12.70 -0.43 2.07
C SER A 53 -11.53 -0.69 1.13
N THR A 54 -10.35 -0.25 1.54
CA THR A 54 -9.10 -0.49 0.83
C THR A 54 -8.22 -1.41 1.66
N TYR A 55 -7.67 -2.43 1.01
CA TYR A 55 -6.83 -3.47 1.62
C TYR A 55 -5.38 -3.27 1.21
N ILE A 56 -4.48 -3.39 2.17
CA ILE A 56 -3.04 -3.24 1.97
C ILE A 56 -2.39 -4.59 2.26
N PHE A 57 -1.73 -5.14 1.26
CA PHE A 57 -0.99 -6.40 1.35
C PHE A 57 0.51 -6.12 1.23
N GLY A 58 1.32 -6.98 1.84
CA GLY A 58 2.75 -6.98 1.54
C GLY A 58 2.97 -7.45 0.11
N ALA A 59 3.94 -6.85 -0.58
CA ALA A 59 4.33 -7.25 -1.91
C ALA A 59 5.85 -7.45 -2.01
N ASP A 60 6.28 -8.14 -3.05
CA ASP A 60 7.68 -8.15 -3.49
C ASP A 60 7.94 -7.02 -4.51
N GLU A 61 9.18 -6.95 -5.00
CA GLU A 61 9.62 -5.96 -5.98
C GLU A 61 8.86 -6.05 -7.32
N ASP A 62 8.34 -7.22 -7.67
CA ASP A 62 7.55 -7.47 -8.88
C ASP A 62 6.07 -7.08 -8.70
N GLY A 63 5.68 -6.65 -7.49
CA GLY A 63 4.30 -6.29 -7.17
C GLY A 63 3.39 -7.52 -7.05
N ASP A 64 3.95 -8.69 -6.75
CA ASP A 64 3.21 -9.88 -6.36
C ASP A 64 2.94 -9.87 -4.85
N ILE A 65 1.73 -10.31 -4.48
CA ILE A 65 1.32 -10.36 -3.07
C ILE A 65 2.07 -11.53 -2.41
N VAL A 66 2.91 -11.23 -1.42
CA VAL A 66 3.67 -12.26 -0.68
C VAL A 66 2.87 -12.91 0.45
N ASP A 67 1.80 -12.24 0.91
CA ASP A 67 0.93 -12.68 1.99
C ASP A 67 -0.49 -12.14 1.80
N PHE A 68 -1.46 -13.04 1.62
CA PHE A 68 -2.87 -12.70 1.36
C PHE A 68 -3.65 -12.27 2.61
N ASP A 69 -3.00 -12.21 3.78
CA ASP A 69 -3.57 -11.56 4.96
C ASP A 69 -3.25 -10.05 4.95
N PRO A 70 -4.27 -9.17 4.93
CA PRO A 70 -4.06 -7.74 4.83
C PRO A 70 -3.31 -7.20 6.04
N ARG A 71 -2.26 -6.42 5.77
CA ARG A 71 -1.43 -5.75 6.77
C ARG A 71 -2.11 -4.52 7.35
N ALA A 72 -3.01 -3.93 6.58
CA ALA A 72 -3.97 -2.94 7.05
C ALA A 72 -5.24 -2.98 6.20
N VAL A 73 -6.34 -2.56 6.81
CA VAL A 73 -7.61 -2.31 6.16
C VAL A 73 -8.02 -0.88 6.49
N VAL A 74 -8.24 -0.08 5.46
CA VAL A 74 -8.69 1.30 5.58
C VAL A 74 -10.17 1.34 5.20
N ALA A 75 -11.04 1.42 6.22
CA ALA A 75 -12.48 1.48 6.05
C ALA A 75 -12.94 2.83 5.46
N ASP A 76 -14.08 2.82 4.75
CA ASP A 76 -14.74 3.99 4.16
C ASP A 76 -13.89 4.74 3.12
N VAL A 77 -12.99 4.00 2.47
CA VAL A 77 -12.08 4.52 1.42
C VAL A 77 -11.91 3.46 0.36
N VAL A 78 -12.08 3.84 -0.89
CA VAL A 78 -11.84 2.97 -2.05
C VAL A 78 -10.75 3.50 -2.98
N ASP A 79 -10.30 4.74 -2.77
CA ASP A 79 -9.20 5.33 -3.54
C ASP A 79 -7.83 4.93 -2.92
N PRO A 80 -6.94 4.25 -3.68
CA PRO A 80 -5.65 3.79 -3.17
C PRO A 80 -4.78 4.90 -2.58
N ALA A 81 -4.73 6.08 -3.22
CA ALA A 81 -3.90 7.18 -2.76
C ALA A 81 -4.42 7.78 -1.45
N SER A 82 -5.74 7.94 -1.33
CA SER A 82 -6.41 8.39 -0.12
C SER A 82 -6.26 7.42 1.04
N ALA A 83 -6.20 6.11 0.75
CA ALA A 83 -5.94 5.09 1.77
C ALA A 83 -4.50 5.19 2.31
N LEU A 84 -3.52 5.31 1.42
CA LEU A 84 -2.11 5.53 1.80
C LEU A 84 -1.93 6.84 2.59
N LEU A 85 -2.65 7.90 2.22
CA LEU A 85 -2.65 9.16 2.97
C LEU A 85 -3.14 9.00 4.40
N ARG A 86 -4.20 8.21 4.64
CA ARG A 86 -4.67 7.89 6.00
C ARG A 86 -3.65 7.08 6.81
N LEU A 87 -2.80 6.30 6.14
CA LEU A 87 -1.67 5.57 6.75
C LEU A 87 -0.42 6.47 6.94
N GLY A 88 -0.51 7.75 6.56
CA GLY A 88 0.55 8.74 6.72
C GLY A 88 1.54 8.80 5.55
N TYR A 89 1.23 8.16 4.42
CA TYR A 89 2.04 8.17 3.20
C TYR A 89 1.53 9.22 2.21
N ARG A 90 2.43 10.00 1.64
CA ARG A 90 2.10 10.84 0.48
C ARG A 90 2.39 10.08 -0.80
N VAL A 91 1.42 9.97 -1.69
CA VAL A 91 1.65 9.42 -3.02
C VAL A 91 2.39 10.45 -3.87
N ALA A 92 3.49 10.04 -4.50
CA ALA A 92 4.33 10.87 -5.35
C ALA A 92 4.00 10.66 -6.84
#